data_AF-A0AAJ4DX72-F1
#
_entry.id   AF-A0AAJ4DX72-F1
#
_cell.length_a   1.000
_cell.length_b   1.000
_cell.length_c   1.000
_cell.angle_alpha   90.00
_cell.angle_beta   90.00
_cell.angle_gamma   90.00
#
_symmetry.space_group_name_H-M   'P 1'
#
loop_
_entity.id
_entity.type
_entity.pdbx_description
1 polymer ?
#
loop_
_entity_poly.entity_id
_entity_poly.type
_entity_poly.pdbx_seq_one_letter_code
_entity_poly.pdbx_strand_id
1 'polypeptide(L)'
;MTAEQPPLDLSLLNPTKTVRNFLCDYLYKDDLILSYAPAHEFGSGQAYKWLTGGYVCEYEGVGNTIAPREKVNFRIIRMLWDSGLLKVKRNIRTPHVRCVIFEWTEHVKTSRREILTTKIFTDQMRVNSSMVKAIASQYGLQVRLIEARSIFEVLKGSGRGEAIPAGKAKTTYIFMTRDGQPVSRWRDLNLLGWEDYLFEIATRAKSLKKPLSVPANQQGHLSGLKRA
;
A
#
# COMPACT_ATOMS: atom_id res chain seq x y z
N MET A 1 1.60 26.30 20.82
CA MET A 1 0.90 25.43 19.85
C MET A 1 1.92 24.43 19.35
N THR A 2 1.89 23.20 19.88
CA THR A 2 2.77 22.12 19.43
C THR A 2 2.31 21.71 18.03
N ALA A 3 3.15 21.87 17.01
CA ALA A 3 2.87 21.33 15.68
C ALA A 3 2.98 19.79 15.78
N GLU A 4 1.91 19.14 16.27
CA GLU A 4 1.88 17.70 16.55
C GLU A 4 1.78 16.84 15.29
N GLN A 5 1.46 17.46 14.15
CA GLN A 5 1.43 16.83 12.84
C GLN A 5 1.42 17.92 11.76
N PRO A 6 2.23 17.81 10.69
CA PRO A 6 2.08 18.65 9.51
C PRO A 6 0.70 18.42 8.85
N PRO A 7 0.10 19.44 8.20
CA PRO A 7 -1.08 19.24 7.38
C PRO A 7 -0.76 18.26 6.23
N LEU A 8 -1.78 17.57 5.72
CA LEU A 8 -1.61 16.68 4.58
C LEU A 8 -1.21 17.51 3.35
N ASP A 9 -0.01 17.27 2.85
CA ASP A 9 0.49 17.86 1.61
C ASP A 9 1.30 16.81 0.83
N LEU A 10 0.66 16.21 -0.16
CA LEU A 10 1.29 15.20 -1.01
C LEU A 10 2.36 15.80 -1.92
N SER A 11 2.41 17.12 -2.14
CA SER A 11 3.47 17.74 -2.97
C SER A 11 4.86 17.56 -2.35
N LEU A 12 4.95 17.49 -1.02
CA LEU A 12 6.18 17.25 -0.25
C LEU A 12 6.67 15.79 -0.35
N LEU A 13 5.81 14.88 -0.81
CA LEU A 13 6.16 13.48 -1.01
C LEU A 13 6.69 13.24 -2.43
N ASN A 14 8.01 13.37 -2.58
CA ASN A 14 8.68 13.05 -3.85
C ASN A 14 8.63 11.53 -4.13
N PRO A 15 8.11 11.09 -5.29
CA PRO A 15 7.92 9.67 -5.63
C PRO A 15 9.23 9.00 -6.10
N THR A 16 10.27 9.09 -5.27
CA THR A 16 11.53 8.35 -5.52
C THR A 16 11.26 6.84 -5.51
N LYS A 17 12.11 6.04 -6.18
CA LYS A 17 11.98 4.57 -6.18
C LYS A 17 11.85 4.00 -4.75
N THR A 18 12.62 4.52 -3.81
CA THR A 18 12.62 4.09 -2.41
C THR A 18 11.31 4.42 -1.70
N VAL A 19 10.77 5.65 -1.85
CA VAL A 19 9.48 6.05 -1.28
C VAL A 19 8.33 5.26 -1.89
N ARG A 20 8.31 5.13 -3.22
CA ARG A 20 7.32 4.33 -3.95
C ARG A 20 7.32 2.88 -3.47
N ASN A 21 8.48 2.25 -3.36
CA ASN A 21 8.58 0.86 -2.89
C ASN A 21 8.07 0.70 -1.46
N PHE A 22 8.38 1.66 -0.58
CA PHE A 22 7.85 1.67 0.78
C PHE A 22 6.31 1.78 0.78
N LEU A 23 5.74 2.69 0.00
CA LEU A 23 4.29 2.84 -0.11
C LEU A 23 3.62 1.59 -0.70
N CYS A 24 4.23 0.95 -1.70
CA CYS A 24 3.76 -0.33 -2.26
C CYS A 24 3.65 -1.44 -1.20
N ASP A 25 4.47 -1.40 -0.16
CA ASP A 25 4.50 -2.40 0.91
C ASP A 25 3.55 -2.09 2.04
N TYR A 26 3.45 -0.83 2.43
CA TYR A 26 2.85 -0.47 3.71
C TYR A 26 1.63 0.45 3.63
N LEU A 27 1.27 1.00 2.47
CA LEU A 27 0.11 1.90 2.33
C LEU A 27 -1.21 1.27 2.81
N TYR A 28 -1.34 -0.06 2.64
CA TYR A 28 -2.52 -0.83 3.06
C TYR A 28 -2.34 -1.57 4.38
N LYS A 29 -1.19 -1.41 5.05
CA LYS A 29 -0.94 -1.95 6.38
C LYS A 29 -1.47 -0.96 7.42
N ASP A 30 -2.75 -1.09 7.79
CA ASP A 30 -3.42 -0.19 8.74
C ASP A 30 -2.73 -0.13 10.11
N ASP A 31 -2.08 -1.23 10.52
CA ASP A 31 -1.32 -1.40 11.75
C ASP A 31 0.18 -1.08 11.58
N LEU A 32 0.57 -0.28 10.58
CA LEU A 32 1.95 0.13 10.39
C LEU A 32 2.47 0.90 11.61
N ILE A 33 3.61 0.43 12.13
CA ILE A 33 4.38 1.13 13.15
C ILE A 33 5.78 1.38 12.60
N LEU A 34 6.24 2.62 12.70
CA LEU A 34 7.60 3.01 12.41
C LEU A 34 8.27 3.52 13.69
N SER A 35 9.53 3.16 13.90
CA SER A 35 10.35 3.77 14.93
C SER A 35 11.50 4.55 14.30
N TYR A 36 11.87 5.64 14.94
CA TYR A 36 13.10 6.34 14.66
C TYR A 36 13.79 6.71 15.96
N ALA A 37 15.10 6.43 16.04
CA ALA A 37 15.94 6.98 17.09
C ALA A 37 17.31 7.39 16.54
N PRO A 38 17.82 8.59 16.86
CA PRO A 38 19.10 9.07 16.34
C PRO A 38 20.28 8.30 16.93
N ALA A 39 21.17 7.78 16.07
CA ALA A 39 22.27 6.90 16.49
C ALA A 39 23.30 7.57 17.43
N HIS A 40 23.51 8.88 17.31
CA HIS A 40 24.49 9.63 18.12
C HIS A 40 24.03 9.82 19.58
N GLU A 41 22.75 9.61 19.88
CA GLU A 41 22.21 9.79 21.23
C GLU A 41 22.31 8.52 22.09
N PHE A 42 22.73 7.38 21.51
CA PHE A 42 22.89 6.11 22.23
C PHE A 42 24.38 5.86 22.46
N GLY A 43 24.91 6.35 23.58
CA GLY A 43 26.29 6.10 23.98
C GLY A 43 26.53 4.61 24.22
N SER A 44 27.30 3.97 23.34
CA SER A 44 27.96 2.64 23.40
C SER A 44 27.23 1.41 23.98
N GLY A 45 25.99 1.53 24.49
CA GLY A 45 25.22 0.46 25.11
C GLY A 45 24.70 -0.50 24.05
N GLN A 46 25.23 -1.73 24.04
CA GLN A 46 24.82 -2.76 23.08
C GLN A 46 23.31 -3.07 23.13
N ALA A 47 22.64 -2.81 24.26
CA ALA A 47 21.23 -3.11 24.47
C ALA A 47 20.26 -2.32 23.57
N TYR A 48 20.68 -1.23 22.91
CA TYR A 48 19.79 -0.39 22.09
C TYR A 48 20.20 -0.26 20.62
N LYS A 49 21.26 -0.96 20.18
CA LYS A 49 21.76 -0.91 18.80
C LYS A 49 20.72 -1.29 17.74
N TRP A 50 19.71 -2.08 18.11
CA TRP A 50 18.62 -2.54 17.26
C TRP A 50 17.55 -1.45 17.00
N LEU A 51 17.57 -0.35 17.75
CA LEU A 51 16.59 0.74 17.66
C LEU A 51 17.17 2.06 17.13
N THR A 52 18.46 2.10 16.80
CA THR A 52 19.11 3.28 16.21
C THR A 52 18.93 3.33 14.70
N GLY A 53 18.37 4.42 14.19
CA GLY A 53 17.95 4.57 12.79
C GLY A 53 16.43 4.43 12.64
N GLY A 54 15.97 4.26 11.40
CA GLY A 54 14.56 4.05 11.08
C GLY A 54 14.24 2.57 10.93
N TYR A 55 13.12 2.12 11.51
CA TYR A 55 12.66 0.74 11.39
C TYR A 55 11.15 0.66 11.19
N VAL A 56 10.70 -0.34 10.44
CA VAL A 56 9.35 -0.89 10.54
C VAL A 56 9.33 -1.85 11.71
N CYS A 57 8.32 -1.72 12.56
CA CYS A 57 8.19 -2.48 13.79
C CYS A 57 6.91 -3.33 13.79
N GLU A 58 6.93 -4.35 14.64
CA GLU A 58 5.74 -5.12 15.04
C GLU A 58 5.34 -4.74 16.46
N TYR A 59 4.03 -4.67 16.69
CA TYR A 59 3.48 -4.36 18.01
C TYR A 59 3.41 -5.62 18.86
N GLU A 60 4.04 -5.57 20.03
CA GLU A 60 3.91 -6.62 21.04
C GLU A 60 2.87 -6.17 22.06
N GLY A 61 1.68 -6.78 22.00
CA GLY A 61 0.57 -6.42 22.89
C GLY A 61 0.85 -6.68 24.37
N VAL A 62 1.82 -7.54 24.70
CA VAL A 62 2.28 -7.78 26.06
C VAL A 62 3.26 -6.68 26.46
N GLY A 63 2.86 -5.78 27.35
CA GLY A 63 3.71 -4.68 27.82
C GLY A 63 3.71 -3.43 26.94
N ASN A 64 2.87 -3.40 25.88
CA ASN A 64 2.77 -2.31 24.91
C ASN A 64 4.13 -1.91 24.32
N THR A 65 4.94 -2.90 23.95
CA THR A 65 6.28 -2.73 23.39
C THR A 65 6.28 -2.89 21.87
N ILE A 66 7.43 -2.63 21.26
CA ILE A 66 7.63 -2.83 19.83
C ILE A 66 8.95 -3.56 19.58
N ALA A 67 8.96 -4.38 18.52
CA ALA A 67 10.16 -5.03 18.03
C ALA A 67 10.46 -4.56 16.58
N PRO A 68 11.69 -4.17 16.24
CA PRO A 68 12.08 -3.82 14.89
C PRO A 68 12.12 -5.09 14.02
N ARG A 69 11.62 -4.94 12.80
CA ARG A 69 11.56 -6.01 11.80
C ARG A 69 12.43 -5.72 10.60
N GLU A 70 12.28 -4.52 10.03
CA GLU A 70 12.93 -4.14 8.79
C GLU A 70 13.52 -2.74 8.90
N LYS A 71 14.77 -2.58 8.46
CA LYS A 71 15.45 -1.29 8.49
C LYS A 71 14.96 -0.41 7.35
N VAL A 72 14.65 0.84 7.66
CA VAL A 72 14.14 1.83 6.72
C VAL A 72 15.00 3.08 6.74
N ASN A 73 15.19 3.69 5.57
CA ASN A 73 15.93 4.95 5.48
C ASN A 73 15.13 6.07 6.18
N PHE A 74 15.77 6.78 7.10
CA PHE A 74 15.14 7.88 7.83
C PHE A 74 14.54 8.96 6.91
N ARG A 75 15.11 9.14 5.71
CA ARG A 75 14.58 10.10 4.73
C ARG A 75 13.15 9.76 4.32
N ILE A 76 12.79 8.48 4.27
CA ILE A 76 11.40 8.05 4.00
C ILE A 76 10.51 8.49 5.15
N ILE A 77 10.88 8.17 6.39
CA ILE A 77 10.12 8.53 7.60
C ILE A 77 9.92 10.05 7.65
N ARG A 78 10.98 10.81 7.42
CA ARG A 78 10.94 12.27 7.38
C ARG A 78 10.00 12.79 6.29
N MET A 79 10.10 12.29 5.06
CA MET A 79 9.22 12.74 3.98
C MET A 79 7.75 12.43 4.25
N LEU A 80 7.45 11.25 4.81
CA LEU A 80 6.09 10.87 5.18
C LEU A 80 5.54 11.70 6.35
N TRP A 81 6.42 12.07 7.28
CA TRP A 81 6.09 13.00 8.36
C TRP A 81 5.80 14.40 7.83
N ASP A 82 6.73 14.96 7.06
CA ASP A 82 6.66 16.31 6.49
C ASP A 82 5.42 16.45 5.58
N SER A 83 5.03 15.38 4.87
CA SER A 83 3.80 15.35 4.04
C SER A 83 2.51 15.14 4.84
N GLY A 84 2.56 15.04 6.17
CA GLY A 84 1.38 14.82 7.03
C GLY A 84 0.77 13.42 6.96
N LEU A 85 1.50 12.43 6.44
CA LEU A 85 1.02 11.03 6.35
C LEU A 85 1.26 10.25 7.64
N LEU A 86 2.23 10.68 8.46
CA LEU A 86 2.53 10.08 9.77
C LEU A 86 2.12 11.00 10.91
N LYS A 87 1.75 10.39 12.02
CA LYS A 87 1.58 11.05 13.33
C LYS A 87 2.34 10.29 14.41
N VAL A 88 2.68 10.98 15.50
CA VAL A 88 3.36 10.34 16.64
C VAL A 88 2.38 9.47 17.40
N LYS A 89 2.74 8.20 17.62
CA LYS A 89 1.99 7.25 18.44
C LYS A 89 2.47 7.34 19.89
N ARG A 90 1.60 7.79 20.79
CA ARG A 90 1.92 8.04 22.21
C ARG A 90 1.57 6.91 23.16
N ASN A 91 0.70 5.99 22.74
CA ASN A 91 0.18 4.91 23.57
C ASN A 91 1.04 3.63 23.55
N ILE A 92 2.33 3.76 23.21
CA ILE A 92 3.31 2.67 23.19
C ILE A 92 4.42 3.03 24.17
N ARG A 93 4.82 2.04 24.98
CA ARG A 93 5.98 2.19 25.85
C ARG A 93 7.22 2.24 24.97
N THR A 94 7.84 3.42 24.90
CA THR A 94 9.08 3.55 24.13
C THR A 94 10.23 2.89 24.90
N PRO A 95 11.07 2.11 24.22
CA PRO A 95 12.24 1.50 24.84
C PRO A 95 13.27 2.55 25.31
N HIS A 96 13.21 3.77 24.75
CA HIS A 96 14.06 4.90 25.10
C HIS A 96 13.32 6.24 24.91
N VAL A 97 13.62 7.25 25.73
CA VAL A 97 12.95 8.57 25.72
C VAL A 97 13.14 9.35 24.41
N ARG A 98 14.20 9.05 23.65
CA ARG A 98 14.51 9.66 22.34
C ARG A 98 13.96 8.88 21.15
N CYS A 99 13.37 7.71 21.40
CA CYS A 99 12.74 6.92 20.36
C CYS A 99 11.36 7.52 20.05
N VAL A 100 11.14 7.90 18.80
CA VAL A 100 9.86 8.43 18.32
C VAL A 100 9.17 7.34 17.51
N ILE A 101 7.93 7.06 17.87
CA ILE A 101 7.11 6.05 17.21
C ILE A 101 6.06 6.76 16.37
N PHE A 102 5.91 6.32 15.13
CA PHE A 102 4.93 6.85 14.19
C PHE A 102 3.93 5.78 13.79
N GLU A 103 2.72 6.23 13.50
CA GLU A 103 1.67 5.45 12.86
C GLU A 103 1.05 6.24 11.70
N TRP A 104 0.29 5.56 10.86
CA TRP A 104 -0.49 6.22 9.84
C TRP A 104 -1.50 7.20 10.43
N THR A 105 -1.72 8.30 9.73
CA THR A 105 -2.84 9.21 10.01
C THR A 105 -4.13 8.65 9.41
N GLU A 106 -5.29 9.09 9.91
CA GLU A 106 -6.57 8.70 9.31
C GLU A 106 -6.69 9.18 7.85
N HIS A 107 -6.01 10.28 7.51
CA HIS A 107 -5.95 10.80 6.14
C HIS A 107 -5.34 9.81 5.14
N VAL A 108 -4.39 8.98 5.57
CA VAL A 108 -3.81 7.94 4.69
C VAL A 108 -4.89 7.00 4.20
N LYS A 109 -5.85 6.62 5.07
CA LYS A 109 -6.94 5.70 4.72
C LYS A 109 -7.92 6.33 3.73
N THR A 110 -8.22 7.63 3.88
CA THR A 110 -9.13 8.35 2.98
C THR A 110 -8.48 8.70 1.64
N SER A 111 -7.17 8.97 1.63
CA SER A 111 -6.43 9.42 0.44
C SER A 111 -5.63 8.29 -0.25
N ARG A 112 -5.88 7.02 0.08
CA ARG A 112 -5.16 5.86 -0.49
C ARG A 112 -5.10 5.88 -2.01
N ARG A 113 -6.25 6.16 -2.64
CA ARG A 113 -6.39 6.20 -4.09
C ARG A 113 -5.51 7.30 -4.69
N GLU A 114 -5.57 8.50 -4.14
CA GLU A 114 -4.76 9.64 -4.57
C GLU A 114 -3.26 9.38 -4.40
N ILE A 115 -2.84 8.82 -3.26
CA ILE A 115 -1.43 8.45 -3.02
C ILE A 115 -0.98 7.40 -4.05
N LEU A 116 -1.82 6.41 -4.33
CA LEU A 116 -1.51 5.35 -5.29
C LEU A 116 -1.39 5.89 -6.71
N THR A 117 -2.34 6.71 -7.16
CA THR A 117 -2.34 7.25 -8.53
C THR A 117 -1.26 8.30 -8.77
N THR A 118 -0.93 9.12 -7.76
CA THR A 118 0.03 10.23 -7.92
C THR A 118 1.45 9.90 -7.48
N LYS A 119 1.64 8.95 -6.56
CA LYS A 119 2.96 8.66 -5.94
C LYS A 119 3.50 7.27 -6.22
N ILE A 120 2.63 6.32 -6.58
CA ILE A 120 3.04 4.94 -6.85
C ILE A 120 3.05 4.65 -8.35
N PHE A 121 1.97 4.97 -9.05
CA PHE A 121 1.91 4.72 -10.49
C PHE A 121 2.78 5.72 -11.25
N THR A 122 3.51 5.20 -12.22
CA THR A 122 4.30 6.02 -13.14
C THR A 122 4.04 5.59 -14.57
N ASP A 123 4.10 6.54 -15.49
CA ASP A 123 3.70 6.34 -16.90
C ASP A 123 4.57 5.31 -17.63
N GLN A 124 5.77 5.03 -17.12
CA GLN A 124 6.73 4.11 -17.75
C GLN A 124 6.53 2.63 -17.37
N MET A 125 5.53 2.29 -16.55
CA MET A 125 5.40 0.93 -16.02
C MET A 125 4.65 -0.01 -16.96
N ARG A 126 5.30 -1.10 -17.37
CA ARG A 126 4.66 -2.15 -18.16
C ARG A 126 3.65 -2.94 -17.32
N VAL A 127 2.40 -2.91 -17.73
CA VAL A 127 1.31 -3.63 -17.05
C VAL A 127 1.47 -5.16 -17.20
N ASN A 128 1.24 -5.87 -16.10
CA ASN A 128 1.12 -7.33 -16.07
C ASN A 128 -0.09 -7.78 -15.24
N SER A 129 -0.47 -9.05 -15.38
CA SER A 129 -1.66 -9.61 -14.73
C SER A 129 -1.60 -9.54 -13.19
N SER A 130 -0.42 -9.70 -12.59
CA SER A 130 -0.24 -9.60 -11.14
C SER A 130 -0.53 -8.19 -10.63
N MET A 131 -0.14 -7.15 -11.37
CA MET A 131 -0.42 -5.75 -11.02
C MET A 131 -1.91 -5.44 -11.07
N VAL A 132 -2.62 -5.90 -12.11
CA VAL A 132 -4.07 -5.67 -12.22
C VAL A 132 -4.84 -6.42 -11.13
N LYS A 133 -4.45 -7.66 -10.84
CA LYS A 133 -5.02 -8.44 -9.73
C LYS A 133 -4.78 -7.79 -8.38
N ALA A 134 -3.60 -7.20 -8.18
CA ALA A 134 -3.29 -6.46 -6.97
C ALA A 134 -4.20 -5.24 -6.79
N ILE A 135 -4.39 -4.43 -7.83
CA ILE A 135 -5.30 -3.28 -7.79
C ILE A 135 -6.72 -3.76 -7.49
N ALA A 136 -7.21 -4.81 -8.17
CA ALA A 136 -8.52 -5.37 -7.92
C ALA A 136 -8.71 -5.79 -6.45
N SER A 137 -7.70 -6.41 -5.85
CA SER A 137 -7.74 -6.87 -4.47
C SER A 137 -7.96 -5.73 -3.47
N GLN A 138 -7.47 -4.52 -3.77
CA GLN A 138 -7.68 -3.32 -2.92
C GLN A 138 -9.16 -2.97 -2.81
N TYR A 139 -9.93 -3.26 -3.86
CA TYR A 139 -11.34 -2.97 -3.95
C TYR A 139 -12.24 -4.15 -3.57
N GLY A 140 -11.67 -5.19 -2.95
CA GLY A 140 -12.41 -6.40 -2.61
C GLY A 140 -12.77 -7.23 -3.85
N LEU A 141 -12.08 -7.02 -4.97
CA LEU A 141 -12.37 -7.67 -6.24
C LEU A 141 -11.30 -8.71 -6.61
N GLN A 142 -11.69 -9.65 -7.45
CA GLN A 142 -10.81 -10.58 -8.15
C GLN A 142 -11.04 -10.42 -9.65
N VAL A 143 -9.96 -10.47 -10.42
CA VAL A 143 -10.01 -10.32 -11.89
C VAL A 143 -9.34 -11.51 -12.57
N ARG A 144 -9.98 -12.03 -13.61
CA ARG A 144 -9.46 -13.09 -14.46
C ARG A 144 -9.68 -12.74 -15.93
N LEU A 145 -8.65 -12.92 -16.74
CA LEU A 145 -8.76 -12.89 -18.20
C LEU A 145 -9.15 -14.28 -18.71
N ILE A 146 -10.17 -14.36 -19.56
CA ILE A 146 -10.54 -15.56 -20.32
C ILE A 146 -10.00 -15.38 -21.74
N GLU A 147 -8.77 -15.83 -21.97
CA GLU A 147 -8.04 -15.59 -23.24
C GLU A 147 -8.81 -16.07 -24.47
N ALA A 148 -9.45 -17.24 -24.39
CA ALA A 148 -10.25 -17.81 -25.48
C ALA A 148 -11.41 -16.92 -25.96
N ARG A 149 -11.87 -15.98 -25.12
CA ARG A 149 -12.99 -15.08 -25.41
C ARG A 149 -12.58 -13.60 -25.38
N SER A 150 -11.33 -13.29 -25.03
CA SER A 150 -10.84 -11.91 -24.85
C SER A 150 -11.73 -11.06 -23.93
N ILE A 151 -12.26 -11.67 -22.86
CA ILE A 151 -13.13 -11.02 -21.87
C ILE A 151 -12.53 -11.13 -20.47
N PHE A 152 -12.92 -10.20 -19.60
CA PHE A 152 -12.52 -10.21 -18.22
C PHE A 152 -13.69 -10.58 -17.32
N GLU A 153 -13.44 -11.50 -16.40
CA GLU A 153 -14.33 -11.83 -15.31
C GLU A 153 -13.90 -11.06 -14.06
N VAL A 154 -14.85 -10.35 -13.45
CA VAL A 154 -14.61 -9.62 -12.20
C VAL A 154 -15.61 -10.08 -11.15
N LEU A 155 -15.11 -10.47 -9.97
CA LEU A 155 -15.91 -11.00 -8.87
C LEU A 155 -15.60 -10.28 -7.57
N LYS A 156 -16.57 -10.25 -6.65
CA LYS A 156 -16.26 -9.96 -5.24
C LYS A 156 -15.41 -11.10 -4.70
N GLY A 157 -14.26 -10.79 -4.14
CA GLY A 157 -13.40 -11.80 -3.52
C GLY A 157 -13.98 -12.34 -2.23
N SER A 158 -13.74 -13.62 -1.96
CA SER A 158 -14.15 -14.32 -0.72
C SER A 158 -13.20 -14.10 0.46
N GLY A 159 -12.14 -13.29 0.29
CA GLY A 159 -11.17 -12.98 1.35
C GLY A 159 -10.12 -14.07 1.63
N ARG A 160 -9.91 -15.03 0.71
CA ARG A 160 -8.95 -16.15 0.90
C ARG A 160 -7.87 -16.32 -0.19
N GLY A 161 -7.71 -15.36 -1.09
CA GLY A 161 -6.71 -15.47 -2.16
C GLY A 161 -6.94 -16.63 -3.15
N GLU A 162 -8.11 -17.27 -3.10
CA GLU A 162 -8.46 -18.39 -3.97
C GLU A 162 -8.64 -17.92 -5.41
N ALA A 163 -8.11 -18.67 -6.37
CA ALA A 163 -8.32 -18.40 -7.79
C ALA A 163 -9.80 -18.55 -8.15
N ILE A 164 -10.33 -17.64 -8.98
CA ILE A 164 -11.70 -17.71 -9.49
C ILE A 164 -11.91 -19.07 -10.19
N PRO A 165 -12.78 -19.96 -9.67
CA PRO A 165 -13.10 -21.21 -10.34
C PRO A 165 -13.72 -20.90 -11.71
N ALA A 166 -13.32 -21.62 -12.76
CA ALA A 166 -13.86 -21.41 -14.10
C ALA A 166 -15.39 -21.52 -14.09
N GLY A 167 -16.07 -20.55 -14.73
CA GLY A 167 -17.53 -20.55 -14.85
C GLY A 167 -18.31 -20.14 -13.59
N LYS A 168 -17.65 -19.76 -12.49
CA LYS A 168 -18.31 -19.19 -11.30
C LYS A 168 -18.37 -17.66 -11.29
N ALA A 169 -17.85 -17.01 -12.33
CA ALA A 169 -18.00 -15.58 -12.48
C ALA A 169 -19.46 -15.21 -12.73
N LYS A 170 -20.10 -14.57 -11.75
CA LYS A 170 -21.47 -14.04 -11.87
C LYS A 170 -21.57 -12.90 -12.89
N THR A 171 -20.45 -12.29 -13.28
CA THR A 171 -20.46 -11.14 -14.20
C THR A 171 -19.20 -11.14 -15.06
N THR A 172 -19.41 -11.12 -16.38
CA THR A 172 -18.37 -10.86 -17.38
C THR A 172 -18.44 -9.40 -17.76
N TYR A 173 -17.29 -8.73 -17.84
CA TYR A 173 -17.19 -7.34 -18.27
C TYR A 173 -16.47 -7.26 -19.61
N ILE A 174 -17.07 -6.52 -20.54
CA ILE A 174 -16.40 -6.03 -21.73
C ILE A 174 -15.89 -4.64 -21.39
N PHE A 175 -14.58 -4.53 -21.26
CA PHE A 175 -13.92 -3.25 -21.05
C PHE A 175 -13.69 -2.58 -22.41
N MET A 176 -13.81 -1.26 -22.46
CA MET A 176 -13.46 -0.46 -23.63
C MET A 176 -12.43 0.59 -23.22
N THR A 177 -11.64 1.12 -24.14
CA THR A 177 -10.81 2.31 -23.89
C THR A 177 -11.69 3.56 -23.94
N ARG A 178 -11.13 4.73 -23.59
CA ARG A 178 -11.84 6.02 -23.75
C ARG A 178 -12.25 6.28 -25.20
N ASP A 179 -11.48 5.75 -26.15
CA ASP A 179 -11.74 5.85 -27.60
C ASP A 179 -12.71 4.77 -28.11
N GLY A 180 -13.33 3.99 -27.23
CA GLY A 180 -14.31 2.95 -27.58
C GLY A 180 -13.72 1.64 -28.11
N GLN A 181 -12.40 1.44 -28.02
CA GLN A 181 -11.77 0.19 -28.48
C GLN A 181 -11.88 -0.90 -27.41
N PRO A 182 -12.17 -2.17 -27.75
CA PRO A 182 -12.28 -3.23 -26.76
C PRO A 182 -10.93 -3.51 -26.09
N VAL A 183 -10.95 -3.69 -24.78
CA VAL A 183 -9.80 -4.11 -23.96
C VAL A 183 -9.82 -5.63 -23.89
N SER A 184 -8.93 -6.26 -24.63
CA SER A 184 -8.84 -7.71 -24.85
C SER A 184 -7.71 -8.39 -24.07
N ARG A 185 -6.71 -7.61 -23.64
CA ARG A 185 -5.49 -8.08 -22.98
C ARG A 185 -5.13 -7.17 -21.82
N TRP A 186 -4.33 -7.70 -20.88
CA TRP A 186 -3.85 -6.95 -19.71
C TRP A 186 -3.13 -5.65 -20.04
N ARG A 187 -2.51 -5.55 -21.23
CA ARG A 187 -1.69 -4.41 -21.65
C ARG A 187 -2.43 -3.38 -22.48
N ASP A 188 -3.71 -3.61 -22.78
CA ASP A 188 -4.52 -2.70 -23.59
C ASP A 188 -4.91 -1.42 -22.79
N LEU A 189 -4.71 -1.45 -21.46
CA LEU A 189 -4.81 -0.29 -20.57
C LEU A 189 -3.52 -0.12 -19.78
N ASN A 190 -3.20 1.13 -19.43
CA ASN A 190 -2.18 1.45 -18.44
C ASN A 190 -2.69 1.20 -17.01
N LEU A 191 -1.83 1.34 -15.99
CA LEU A 191 -2.21 1.09 -14.60
C LEU A 191 -3.33 2.01 -14.11
N LEU A 192 -3.32 3.27 -14.53
CA LEU A 192 -4.36 4.25 -14.18
C LEU A 192 -5.72 3.85 -14.76
N GLY A 193 -5.76 3.45 -16.04
CA GLY A 193 -6.99 2.95 -16.67
C GLY A 193 -7.53 1.70 -15.98
N TRP A 194 -6.66 0.76 -15.62
CA TRP A 194 -7.07 -0.41 -14.83
C TRP A 194 -7.61 -0.03 -13.44
N GLU A 195 -6.97 0.91 -12.77
CA GLU A 195 -7.40 1.42 -11.47
C GLU A 195 -8.77 2.07 -11.54
N ASP A 196 -8.99 2.98 -12.49
CA ASP A 196 -10.27 3.65 -12.73
C ASP A 196 -11.40 2.63 -12.96
N TYR A 197 -11.20 1.68 -13.88
CA TYR A 197 -12.24 0.69 -14.20
C TYR A 197 -12.61 -0.20 -13.01
N LEU A 198 -11.61 -0.66 -12.26
CA LEU A 198 -11.84 -1.54 -11.11
C LEU A 198 -12.48 -0.79 -9.95
N PHE A 199 -12.11 0.48 -9.75
CA PHE A 199 -12.75 1.36 -8.78
C PHE A 199 -14.23 1.59 -9.13
N GLU A 200 -14.55 1.89 -10.39
CA GLU A 200 -15.93 2.07 -10.84
C GLU A 200 -16.78 0.80 -10.64
N ILE A 201 -16.25 -0.36 -11.05
CA ILE A 201 -16.94 -1.64 -10.86
C ILE A 201 -17.16 -1.91 -9.37
N ALA A 202 -16.16 -1.70 -8.53
CA ALA A 202 -16.29 -1.90 -7.09
C ALA A 202 -17.34 -0.98 -6.47
N THR A 203 -17.41 0.27 -6.94
CA THR A 203 -18.41 1.26 -6.51
C THR A 203 -19.81 0.80 -6.88
N ARG A 204 -20.05 0.44 -8.15
CA ARG A 204 -21.35 -0.07 -8.63
C ARG A 204 -21.77 -1.35 -7.91
N ALA A 205 -20.82 -2.25 -7.68
CA ALA A 205 -21.04 -3.50 -6.97
C ALA A 205 -21.18 -3.35 -5.44
N LYS A 206 -20.93 -2.17 -4.86
CA LYS A 206 -20.87 -1.93 -3.40
C LYS A 206 -19.87 -2.88 -2.72
N SER A 207 -18.67 -3.01 -3.28
CA SER A 207 -17.61 -3.95 -2.85
C SER A 207 -16.47 -3.31 -2.08
N LEU A 208 -16.43 -1.98 -1.95
CA LEU A 208 -15.36 -1.21 -1.28
C LEU A 208 -15.19 -1.49 0.23
N LYS A 209 -15.84 -2.53 0.78
CA LYS A 209 -15.97 -2.75 2.23
C LYS A 209 -14.71 -3.26 2.91
N LYS A 210 -13.78 -3.92 2.19
CA LYS A 210 -12.45 -4.29 2.72
C LYS A 210 -11.52 -4.77 1.60
N PRO A 211 -10.25 -4.34 1.55
CA PRO A 211 -9.23 -5.00 0.73
C PRO A 211 -9.17 -6.49 1.04
N LEU A 212 -8.97 -7.33 0.01
CA LEU A 212 -8.74 -8.76 0.20
C LEU A 212 -7.40 -8.97 0.91
N SER A 213 -7.35 -9.96 1.80
CA SER A 213 -6.10 -10.44 2.39
C SER A 213 -5.18 -10.94 1.27
N VAL A 214 -3.94 -10.44 1.27
CA VAL A 214 -2.92 -10.88 0.32
C VAL A 214 -2.17 -12.08 0.90
N PRO A 215 -1.97 -13.15 0.11
CA PRO A 215 -1.15 -14.29 0.53
C PRO A 215 0.23 -13.86 1.03
N ALA A 216 0.76 -14.50 2.08
CA ALA A 216 2.02 -14.11 2.70
C ALA A 216 3.23 -14.11 1.74
N ASN A 217 3.21 -15.00 0.74
CA ASN A 217 4.20 -15.08 -0.34
C ASN A 217 4.07 -13.97 -1.42
N GLN A 218 3.08 -13.08 -1.26
CA GLN A 218 2.82 -11.90 -2.10
C GLN A 218 2.85 -10.61 -1.26
N GLN A 219 3.54 -10.61 -0.10
CA GLN A 219 3.75 -9.39 0.70
C GLN A 219 4.29 -8.24 -0.17
N GLY A 220 3.64 -7.09 -0.03
CA GLY A 220 3.69 -6.00 -1.01
C GLY A 220 2.61 -6.22 -2.08
N HIS A 221 1.41 -5.67 -1.84
CA HIS A 221 0.28 -5.72 -2.77
C HIS A 221 0.73 -5.30 -4.17
N LEU A 222 1.69 -4.39 -4.27
CA LEU A 222 2.26 -3.91 -5.52
C LEU A 222 3.75 -4.30 -5.68
N SER A 223 4.17 -5.43 -5.13
CA SER A 223 5.56 -5.92 -5.18
C SER A 223 6.11 -6.04 -6.61
N GLY A 224 5.24 -6.29 -7.60
CA GLY A 224 5.58 -6.21 -9.02
C GLY A 224 6.09 -4.83 -9.47
N LEU A 225 5.66 -3.75 -8.81
CA LEU A 225 6.14 -2.39 -9.05
C LEU A 225 7.55 -2.13 -8.49
N LYS A 226 8.06 -3.00 -7.60
CA LYS A 226 9.42 -2.86 -7.01
C LYS A 226 10.55 -3.21 -7.96
N ARG A 227 10.27 -4.09 -8.93
CA ARG A 227 11.27 -4.67 -9.85
C ARG A 227 11.57 -3.78 -11.06
N ALA A 228 10.76 -2.73 -11.28
CA ALA A 228 10.95 -1.76 -12.36
C ALA A 228 12.01 -0.69 -12.03
#